data_AF-A0A534PQX4-F1
#
_entry.id   AF-A0A534PQX4-F1
#
_cell.length_a   1.000
_cell.length_b   1.000
_cell.length_c   1.000
_cell.angle_alpha   90.00
_cell.angle_beta   90.00
_cell.angle_gamma   90.00
#
_symmetry.space_group_name_H-M   'P 1'
#
loop_
_entity.id
_entity.type
_entity.pdbx_description
1 polymer ?
#
loop_
_entity_poly.entity_id
_entity_poly.type
_entity_poly.pdbx_seq_one_letter_code
_entity_poly.pdbx_strand_id
1 'polypeptide(L)'
;MKFEDLQAGDFQATSVDGGLAKLVRIWEHLRDLNTGGYGGAVLVDVKNATSKGKSGVTSCSPFTATCIYMALDPRPFDPGQPWSLKEPYEPQFDGGKPLDATFYGLHNGFSLSYFAALNANKKFASWKAAFKKNYVDRMPQLAGDFGAFEYIAHSAGSVVALNLGKPVEPRKMRRGDVVGIDWQSGNGHATFCWNVHLNKNGEVDCFQFISSNGTAAGGAGITLFRYPDVDPKYMERSGGKYLKKKEMFAGIIEDPKAYPEYIEKPYWWFGLPGFKKGDIDLDTFGVPAKNVQISYAGSMPVSLAVCHVSRLGGVVPPEPYLRADGGKTPEPAADEAPKPIKAKAKKSEEAKEPEKAPPPAESHPAHDEAEDNLGVLWKARWISTDPADPKAAMRDFQSKYMGGNVPQPGHPDPKTREKIARYAAWATNQAQVHAGLSIAFHRGELKVAPGDNPAQLDDATIAAVKAFQKQKGLGVDGIPGHDTQAALASYMKEAAQSQSAPEPDQPAAKSDDKPAAKPQIKSLYF
;
A
#
# COMPACT_ATOMS: atom_id res chain seq x y z
N MET A 1 16.90 -12.39 -23.64
CA MET A 1 15.45 -12.18 -23.58
C MET A 1 15.15 -11.59 -22.21
N LYS A 2 14.54 -10.40 -22.17
CA LYS A 2 14.18 -9.63 -20.97
C LYS A 2 12.71 -9.89 -20.62
N PHE A 3 12.27 -9.45 -19.44
CA PHE A 3 10.85 -9.55 -19.05
C PHE A 3 9.90 -8.95 -20.10
N GLU A 4 10.28 -7.83 -20.72
CA GLU A 4 9.46 -7.13 -21.72
C GLU A 4 9.20 -7.98 -22.99
N ASP A 5 9.98 -9.04 -23.21
CA ASP A 5 9.86 -9.95 -24.36
C ASP A 5 8.80 -11.05 -24.16
N LEU A 6 8.24 -11.22 -22.95
CA LEU A 6 7.32 -12.32 -22.59
C LEU A 6 5.85 -12.02 -22.94
N GLN A 7 5.13 -12.96 -23.56
CA GLN A 7 3.70 -12.80 -23.86
C GLN A 7 2.82 -13.24 -22.68
N ALA A 8 1.57 -12.77 -22.65
CA ALA A 8 0.57 -13.21 -21.69
C ALA A 8 0.32 -14.71 -21.83
N GLY A 9 0.42 -15.47 -20.73
CA GLY A 9 0.20 -16.93 -20.73
C GLY A 9 1.45 -17.80 -20.88
N ASP A 10 2.62 -17.22 -21.16
CA ASP A 10 3.89 -17.95 -21.33
C ASP A 10 4.73 -18.06 -20.04
N PHE A 11 4.26 -17.49 -18.93
CA PHE A 11 5.01 -17.46 -17.68
C PHE A 11 5.00 -18.80 -16.95
N GLN A 12 6.17 -19.42 -16.85
CA GLN A 12 6.41 -20.53 -15.94
C GLN A 12 6.49 -20.03 -14.50
N ALA A 13 5.96 -20.82 -13.58
CA ALA A 13 6.05 -20.53 -12.16
C ALA A 13 7.52 -20.44 -11.74
N THR A 14 7.87 -19.38 -11.02
CA THR A 14 9.20 -19.22 -10.44
C THR A 14 9.14 -19.61 -8.97
N SER A 15 10.10 -20.43 -8.53
CA SER A 15 10.16 -20.96 -7.17
C SER A 15 11.51 -20.63 -6.53
N VAL A 16 11.49 -20.29 -5.24
CA VAL A 16 12.68 -20.22 -4.40
C VAL A 16 13.02 -21.63 -3.96
N ASP A 17 13.96 -22.26 -4.66
CA ASP A 17 14.51 -23.56 -4.24
C ASP A 17 15.20 -23.41 -2.88
N GLY A 18 14.86 -24.28 -1.93
CA GLY A 18 15.27 -24.13 -0.51
C GLY A 18 14.32 -23.30 0.35
N GLY A 19 13.28 -22.69 -0.25
CA GLY A 19 12.15 -22.05 0.43
C GLY A 19 12.55 -21.02 1.50
N LEU A 20 11.86 -21.04 2.63
CA LEU A 20 12.11 -20.10 3.74
C LEU A 20 13.53 -20.21 4.30
N ALA A 21 14.12 -21.41 4.37
CA ALA A 21 15.46 -21.59 4.92
C ALA A 21 16.51 -20.81 4.11
N LYS A 22 16.37 -20.78 2.78
CA LYS A 22 17.24 -19.98 1.90
C LYS A 22 17.08 -18.49 2.17
N LEU A 23 15.84 -18.00 2.29
CA LEU A 23 15.58 -16.60 2.65
C LEU A 23 16.22 -16.23 3.99
N VAL A 24 16.12 -17.09 5.00
CA VAL A 24 16.71 -16.85 6.32
C VAL A 24 18.24 -16.73 6.25
N ARG A 25 18.91 -17.63 5.53
CA ARG A 25 20.36 -17.55 5.32
C ARG A 25 20.77 -16.29 4.54
N ILE A 26 19.96 -15.87 3.58
CA ILE A 26 20.14 -14.61 2.85
C ILE A 26 19.99 -13.39 3.77
N TRP A 27 18.96 -13.36 4.62
CA TRP A 27 18.73 -12.26 5.56
C TRP A 27 19.92 -12.09 6.51
N GLU A 28 20.47 -13.20 7.01
CA GLU A 28 21.68 -13.17 7.85
C GLU A 28 22.91 -12.71 7.09
N HIS A 29 23.14 -13.25 5.89
CA HIS A 29 24.29 -12.86 5.10
C HIS A 29 24.28 -11.36 4.76
N LEU A 30 23.13 -10.83 4.32
CA LEU A 30 22.99 -9.40 4.06
C LEU A 30 23.11 -8.57 5.34
N ARG A 31 22.59 -9.06 6.47
CA ARG A 31 22.78 -8.42 7.77
C ARG A 31 24.26 -8.32 8.13
N ASP A 32 25.06 -9.36 7.93
CA ASP A 32 26.49 -9.35 8.21
C ASP A 32 27.25 -8.37 7.31
N LEU A 33 26.86 -8.27 6.02
CA LEU A 33 27.41 -7.28 5.09
C LEU A 33 27.02 -5.83 5.43
N ASN A 34 25.91 -5.65 6.16
CA ASN A 34 25.36 -4.35 6.52
C ASN A 34 26.07 -3.70 7.71
N THR A 35 27.30 -3.26 7.47
CA THR A 35 28.17 -2.62 8.46
C THR A 35 27.91 -1.12 8.63
N GLY A 36 27.28 -0.46 7.66
CA GLY A 36 26.97 0.97 7.68
C GLY A 36 25.56 1.31 8.16
N GLY A 37 24.68 0.31 8.29
CA GLY A 37 23.29 0.51 8.71
C GLY A 37 22.36 0.98 7.58
N TYR A 38 21.42 1.87 7.88
CA TYR A 38 20.41 2.32 6.91
C TYR A 38 20.97 3.32 5.87
N GLY A 39 20.70 3.10 4.58
CA GLY A 39 21.08 4.03 3.50
C GLY A 39 20.76 3.53 2.09
N GLY A 40 20.83 4.40 1.08
CA GLY A 40 20.31 4.11 -0.28
C GLY A 40 21.17 3.23 -1.21
N ALA A 41 21.97 2.29 -0.67
CA ALA A 41 22.82 1.41 -1.47
C ALA A 41 22.38 -0.08 -1.39
N VAL A 42 23.04 -0.94 -2.17
CA VAL A 42 22.89 -2.40 -2.08
C VAL A 42 24.20 -3.05 -1.62
N LEU A 43 24.10 -4.26 -1.07
CA LEU A 43 25.20 -4.93 -0.35
C LEU A 43 25.95 -5.99 -1.17
N VAL A 44 25.40 -6.40 -2.31
CA VAL A 44 25.97 -7.43 -3.20
C VAL A 44 25.81 -7.03 -4.66
N ASP A 45 26.67 -7.56 -5.52
CA ASP A 45 26.50 -7.46 -6.96
C ASP A 45 25.48 -8.48 -7.46
N VAL A 46 24.52 -8.00 -8.27
CA VAL A 46 23.54 -8.83 -8.97
C VAL A 46 23.68 -8.57 -10.46
N LYS A 47 24.03 -9.61 -11.21
CA LYS A 47 24.28 -9.52 -12.65
C LYS A 47 23.06 -8.96 -13.36
N ASN A 48 23.28 -7.95 -14.21
CA ASN A 48 22.25 -7.25 -14.98
C ASN A 48 21.17 -6.52 -14.16
N ALA A 49 21.37 -6.31 -12.85
CA ALA A 49 20.40 -5.67 -11.99
C ALA A 49 20.97 -4.51 -11.17
N THR A 50 21.90 -4.80 -10.26
CA THR A 50 22.42 -3.81 -9.29
C THR A 50 23.89 -4.06 -8.97
N SER A 51 24.60 -3.01 -8.59
CA SER A 51 26.01 -3.10 -8.18
C SER A 51 26.22 -2.67 -6.73
N LYS A 52 27.08 -3.41 -6.03
CA LYS A 52 27.41 -3.24 -4.62
C LYS A 52 27.95 -1.85 -4.31
N GLY A 53 27.40 -1.24 -3.27
CA GLY A 53 27.90 0.02 -2.70
C GLY A 53 29.12 -0.19 -1.79
N LYS A 54 29.94 0.85 -1.64
CA LYS A 54 31.16 0.81 -0.80
C LYS A 54 30.91 1.07 0.70
N SER A 55 29.74 1.61 1.05
CA SER A 55 29.43 2.08 2.39
C SER A 55 28.83 1.03 3.32
N GLY A 56 28.53 -0.17 2.81
CA GLY A 56 27.92 -1.24 3.61
C GLY A 56 26.53 -0.88 4.14
N VAL A 57 25.81 0.01 3.46
CA VAL A 57 24.44 0.46 3.82
C VAL A 57 23.40 -0.17 2.92
N THR A 58 22.16 -0.27 3.41
CA THR A 58 21.00 -0.55 2.57
C THR A 58 19.72 -0.02 3.21
N SER A 59 18.62 0.06 2.47
CA SER A 59 17.31 0.50 2.96
C SER A 59 16.26 -0.57 2.69
N CYS A 60 15.02 -0.32 3.11
CA CYS A 60 13.92 -1.28 3.14
C CYS A 60 13.71 -2.04 1.80
N SER A 61 13.36 -1.32 0.74
CA SER A 61 13.12 -1.89 -0.59
C SER A 61 14.38 -2.40 -1.30
N PRO A 62 15.55 -1.74 -1.18
CA PRO A 62 16.79 -2.30 -1.69
C PRO A 62 17.19 -3.63 -1.04
N PHE A 63 17.01 -3.76 0.28
CA PHE A 63 17.27 -5.00 1.01
C PHE A 63 16.38 -6.14 0.50
N THR A 64 15.07 -5.93 0.49
CA THR A 64 14.09 -6.95 0.09
C THR A 64 14.22 -7.34 -1.38
N ALA A 65 14.45 -6.39 -2.29
CA ALA A 65 14.75 -6.69 -3.69
C ALA A 65 16.01 -7.56 -3.83
N THR A 66 17.07 -7.22 -3.10
CA THR A 66 18.33 -7.98 -3.11
C THR A 66 18.14 -9.38 -2.56
N CYS A 67 17.33 -9.54 -1.50
CA CYS A 67 16.99 -10.87 -0.98
C CYS A 67 16.32 -11.74 -2.04
N ILE A 68 15.36 -11.17 -2.78
CA ILE A 68 14.62 -11.90 -3.81
C ILE A 68 15.55 -12.28 -4.97
N TYR A 69 16.43 -11.38 -5.40
CA TYR A 69 17.46 -11.73 -6.38
C TYR A 69 18.34 -12.90 -5.91
N MET A 70 18.88 -12.83 -4.70
CA MET A 70 19.74 -13.90 -4.17
C MET A 70 18.99 -15.23 -4.00
N ALA A 71 17.70 -15.17 -3.68
CA ALA A 71 16.84 -16.35 -3.50
C ALA A 71 16.59 -17.08 -4.82
N LEU A 72 16.51 -16.33 -5.92
CA LEU A 72 16.26 -16.82 -7.27
C LEU A 72 17.54 -17.21 -8.03
N ASP A 73 18.69 -17.10 -7.39
CA ASP A 73 19.93 -17.67 -7.94
C ASP A 73 19.84 -19.21 -7.92
N PRO A 74 20.04 -19.89 -9.08
CA PRO A 74 19.78 -21.32 -9.23
C PRO A 74 20.87 -22.22 -8.64
N ARG A 75 21.94 -21.65 -8.09
CA ARG A 75 23.02 -22.44 -7.49
C ARG A 75 22.46 -23.32 -6.35
N PRO A 76 23.00 -24.54 -6.15
CA PRO A 76 22.52 -25.45 -5.11
C PRO A 76 22.57 -24.82 -3.73
N PHE A 77 21.50 -25.00 -2.95
CA PHE A 77 21.37 -24.49 -1.58
C PHE A 77 21.53 -25.59 -0.54
N ASP A 78 22.35 -25.32 0.48
CA ASP A 78 22.49 -26.13 1.68
C ASP A 78 22.05 -25.30 2.90
N PRO A 79 20.95 -25.68 3.61
CA PRO A 79 20.48 -24.97 4.78
C PRO A 79 21.46 -25.01 5.98
N GLY A 80 22.40 -25.96 6.00
CA GLY A 80 23.43 -26.08 7.03
C GLY A 80 24.59 -25.09 6.89
N GLN A 81 24.66 -24.34 5.77
CA GLN A 81 25.76 -23.41 5.49
C GLN A 81 25.27 -21.97 5.32
N PRO A 82 26.13 -20.97 5.61
CA PRO A 82 25.86 -19.59 5.23
C PRO A 82 25.68 -19.45 3.72
N TRP A 83 24.69 -18.65 3.29
CA TRP A 83 24.49 -18.34 1.87
C TRP A 83 25.39 -17.19 1.42
N SER A 84 26.71 -17.41 1.44
CA SER A 84 27.73 -16.47 0.98
C SER A 84 28.39 -17.01 -0.29
N LEU A 85 27.91 -16.58 -1.45
CA LEU A 85 28.44 -17.04 -2.74
C LEU A 85 29.46 -16.07 -3.32
N LYS A 86 30.24 -16.54 -4.31
CA LYS A 86 31.07 -15.67 -5.14
C LYS A 86 30.14 -14.79 -5.99
N GLU A 87 30.13 -13.49 -5.70
CA GLU A 87 29.44 -12.46 -6.47
C GLU A 87 30.03 -12.38 -7.91
N PRO A 88 29.23 -12.01 -8.94
CA PRO A 88 27.84 -11.56 -8.86
C PRO A 88 26.81 -12.69 -8.75
N TYR A 89 25.67 -12.44 -8.10
CA TYR A 89 24.50 -13.32 -8.13
C TYR A 89 23.82 -13.30 -9.51
N GLU A 90 23.31 -14.43 -9.96
CA GLU A 90 22.69 -14.63 -11.28
C GLU A 90 21.25 -15.12 -11.13
N PRO A 91 20.32 -14.24 -10.73
CA PRO A 91 18.93 -14.60 -10.48
C PRO A 91 18.22 -15.05 -11.76
N GLN A 92 17.44 -16.11 -11.64
CA GLN A 92 16.65 -16.66 -12.75
C GLN A 92 15.16 -16.69 -12.41
N PHE A 93 14.33 -16.49 -13.43
CA PHE A 93 12.88 -16.58 -13.36
C PHE A 93 12.35 -17.27 -14.62
N ASP A 94 11.09 -17.69 -14.60
CA ASP A 94 10.35 -18.08 -15.80
C ASP A 94 11.08 -19.09 -16.71
N GLY A 95 11.48 -20.22 -16.11
CA GLY A 95 12.17 -21.31 -16.82
C GLY A 95 13.65 -21.04 -17.10
N GLY A 96 14.33 -20.23 -16.28
CA GLY A 96 15.78 -20.02 -16.34
C GLY A 96 16.23 -18.71 -16.99
N LYS A 97 15.29 -17.79 -17.28
CA LYS A 97 15.60 -16.47 -17.85
C LYS A 97 16.22 -15.55 -16.79
N PRO A 98 17.14 -14.64 -17.13
CA PRO A 98 17.74 -13.73 -16.15
C PRO A 98 16.73 -12.71 -15.61
N LEU A 99 16.62 -12.57 -14.29
CA LEU A 99 15.82 -11.51 -13.66
C LEU A 99 16.65 -10.22 -13.61
N ASP A 100 16.31 -9.25 -14.46
CA ASP A 100 17.09 -8.03 -14.65
C ASP A 100 16.67 -6.85 -13.74
N ALA A 101 17.28 -5.69 -13.95
CA ALA A 101 17.05 -4.44 -13.21
C ALA A 101 15.58 -3.99 -13.18
N THR A 102 14.74 -4.43 -14.12
CA THR A 102 13.32 -4.06 -14.17
C THR A 102 12.60 -4.45 -12.87
N PHE A 103 12.93 -5.62 -12.31
CA PHE A 103 12.38 -6.05 -11.02
C PHE A 103 12.77 -5.09 -9.90
N TYR A 104 14.05 -4.71 -9.82
CA TYR A 104 14.53 -3.76 -8.82
C TYR A 104 13.77 -2.44 -8.90
N GLY A 105 13.58 -1.90 -10.11
CA GLY A 105 12.78 -0.70 -10.31
C GLY A 105 11.35 -0.86 -9.83
N LEU A 106 10.67 -1.95 -10.19
CA LEU A 106 9.28 -2.20 -9.79
C LEU A 106 9.17 -2.33 -8.27
N HIS A 107 10.12 -3.03 -7.64
CA HIS A 107 10.10 -3.31 -6.21
C HIS A 107 10.39 -2.08 -5.35
N ASN A 108 11.17 -1.11 -5.85
CA ASN A 108 11.56 0.09 -5.12
C ASN A 108 10.62 1.28 -5.29
N GLY A 109 9.48 1.09 -5.96
CA GLY A 109 8.59 2.16 -6.38
C GLY A 109 8.93 2.56 -7.81
N PHE A 110 8.11 2.09 -8.74
CA PHE A 110 8.32 2.30 -10.17
C PHE A 110 7.98 3.74 -10.55
N SER A 111 9.00 4.62 -10.55
CA SER A 111 8.79 6.00 -10.93
C SER A 111 8.61 6.15 -12.44
N LEU A 112 7.87 7.17 -12.84
CA LEU A 112 7.71 7.58 -14.23
C LEU A 112 9.06 7.88 -14.90
N SER A 113 10.00 8.45 -14.15
CA SER A 113 11.37 8.71 -14.60
C SER A 113 12.15 7.43 -14.88
N TYR A 114 11.94 6.37 -14.08
CA TYR A 114 12.58 5.07 -14.29
C TYR A 114 12.02 4.36 -15.52
N PHE A 115 10.69 4.39 -15.72
CA PHE A 115 10.06 3.84 -16.92
C PHE A 115 10.53 4.52 -18.21
N ALA A 116 10.64 5.85 -18.19
CA ALA A 116 11.14 6.64 -19.32
C ALA A 116 12.62 6.36 -19.63
N ALA A 117 13.42 6.02 -18.61
CA ALA A 117 14.83 5.62 -18.79
C ALA A 117 14.98 4.23 -19.41
N LEU A 118 14.07 3.29 -19.11
CA LEU A 118 14.05 1.94 -19.69
C LEU A 118 13.55 1.93 -21.13
N ASN A 119 12.54 2.75 -21.43
CA ASN A 119 11.88 2.78 -22.73
C ASN A 119 12.33 4.01 -23.52
N ALA A 120 13.42 3.90 -24.29
CA ALA A 120 14.06 4.97 -25.09
C ALA A 120 13.12 5.87 -25.95
N ASN A 121 11.82 5.53 -26.05
CA ASN A 121 10.75 6.40 -26.48
C ASN A 121 10.27 7.35 -25.37
N LYS A 122 10.70 8.61 -25.48
CA LYS A 122 10.33 9.76 -24.63
C LYS A 122 8.85 10.21 -24.74
N LYS A 123 7.92 9.34 -25.13
CA LYS A 123 6.50 9.73 -25.34
C LYS A 123 5.67 9.42 -24.09
N PHE A 124 5.40 10.50 -23.36
CA PHE A 124 4.73 10.56 -22.05
C PHE A 124 3.24 10.13 -22.06
N ALA A 125 2.55 10.37 -23.18
CA ALA A 125 1.08 10.25 -23.30
C ALA A 125 0.53 8.80 -23.20
N SER A 126 1.38 7.78 -23.10
CA SER A 126 0.97 6.39 -23.08
C SER A 126 1.61 5.55 -21.97
N TRP A 127 2.33 6.15 -21.01
CA TRP A 127 3.07 5.35 -20.01
C TRP A 127 2.15 4.46 -19.18
N LYS A 128 1.01 4.96 -18.69
CA LYS A 128 0.06 4.14 -17.90
C LYS A 128 -0.54 3.02 -18.75
N ALA A 129 -0.87 3.29 -20.02
CA ALA A 129 -1.37 2.28 -20.95
C ALA A 129 -0.30 1.26 -21.35
N ALA A 130 0.95 1.69 -21.53
CA ALA A 130 2.09 0.85 -21.82
C ALA A 130 2.49 0.01 -20.61
N PHE A 131 2.46 0.59 -19.40
CA PHE A 131 2.65 -0.11 -18.15
C PHE A 131 1.57 -1.15 -17.94
N LYS A 132 0.29 -0.76 -18.09
CA LYS A 132 -0.83 -1.70 -18.05
C LYS A 132 -0.63 -2.83 -19.07
N LYS A 133 -0.32 -2.51 -20.32
CA LYS A 133 -0.05 -3.51 -21.38
C LYS A 133 1.14 -4.43 -21.06
N ASN A 134 2.21 -3.90 -20.47
CA ASN A 134 3.47 -4.63 -20.28
C ASN A 134 3.54 -5.39 -18.96
N TYR A 135 2.79 -4.97 -17.94
CA TYR A 135 2.89 -5.51 -16.59
C TYR A 135 1.55 -5.95 -15.99
N VAL A 136 0.41 -5.34 -16.36
CA VAL A 136 -0.92 -5.72 -15.81
C VAL A 136 -1.60 -6.75 -16.72
N ASP A 137 -1.75 -6.42 -18.00
CA ASP A 137 -2.52 -7.20 -18.98
C ASP A 137 -1.88 -8.55 -19.31
N ARG A 138 -0.58 -8.68 -19.05
CA ARG A 138 0.15 -9.95 -19.25
C ARG A 138 -0.11 -10.95 -18.13
N MET A 139 -0.84 -10.55 -17.09
CA MET A 139 -1.07 -11.34 -15.89
C MET A 139 -2.53 -11.75 -15.82
N PRO A 140 -2.85 -13.03 -16.08
CA PRO A 140 -4.21 -13.52 -16.00
C PRO A 140 -4.89 -13.21 -14.66
N GLN A 141 -4.11 -13.18 -13.56
CA GLN A 141 -4.60 -12.91 -12.21
C GLN A 141 -4.85 -11.41 -11.89
N LEU A 142 -4.34 -10.48 -12.70
CA LEU A 142 -4.55 -9.02 -12.54
C LEU A 142 -5.32 -8.41 -13.73
N ALA A 143 -5.71 -9.23 -14.72
CA ALA A 143 -6.41 -8.78 -15.91
C ALA A 143 -7.78 -8.16 -15.55
N GLY A 144 -7.94 -6.87 -15.83
CA GLY A 144 -9.20 -6.14 -15.63
C GLY A 144 -9.34 -5.37 -14.32
N ASP A 145 -8.33 -5.39 -13.45
CA ASP A 145 -8.32 -4.62 -12.20
C ASP A 145 -7.50 -3.33 -12.35
N PHE A 146 -8.14 -2.16 -12.37
CA PHE A 146 -7.43 -0.87 -12.41
C PHE A 146 -6.74 -0.52 -11.07
N GLY A 147 -7.18 -1.11 -9.95
CA GLY A 147 -6.48 -1.09 -8.67
C GLY A 147 -5.18 -1.90 -8.70
N ALA A 148 -4.99 -2.75 -9.71
CA ALA A 148 -3.73 -3.46 -9.94
C ALA A 148 -2.57 -2.51 -10.20
N PHE A 149 -2.79 -1.27 -10.68
CA PHE A 149 -1.69 -0.31 -10.81
C PHE A 149 -1.10 0.07 -9.45
N GLU A 150 -1.95 0.42 -8.48
CA GLU A 150 -1.50 0.78 -7.12
C GLU A 150 -0.85 -0.42 -6.43
N TYR A 151 -1.42 -1.61 -6.63
CA TYR A 151 -0.84 -2.84 -6.13
C TYR A 151 0.52 -3.18 -6.78
N ILE A 152 0.63 -3.19 -8.11
CA ILE A 152 1.87 -3.53 -8.85
C ILE A 152 2.96 -2.49 -8.64
N ALA A 153 2.61 -1.22 -8.55
CA ALA A 153 3.55 -0.15 -8.22
C ALA A 153 4.06 -0.22 -6.77
N HIS A 154 3.46 -1.10 -5.95
CA HIS A 154 3.93 -1.45 -4.63
C HIS A 154 4.86 -2.69 -4.67
N SER A 155 5.86 -2.71 -3.78
CA SER A 155 6.82 -3.82 -3.61
C SER A 155 6.23 -5.23 -3.52
N ALA A 156 5.09 -5.44 -2.87
CA ALA A 156 4.42 -6.75 -2.83
C ALA A 156 3.80 -7.11 -4.19
N GLY A 157 3.25 -6.14 -4.92
CA GLY A 157 2.73 -6.39 -6.25
C GLY A 157 3.82 -6.65 -7.28
N SER A 158 5.05 -6.13 -7.11
CA SER A 158 6.16 -6.44 -8.01
C SER A 158 6.58 -7.92 -8.01
N VAL A 159 6.36 -8.63 -6.89
CA VAL A 159 6.55 -10.08 -6.78
C VAL A 159 5.53 -10.81 -7.65
N VAL A 160 4.28 -10.36 -7.60
CA VAL A 160 3.22 -10.91 -8.45
C VAL A 160 3.53 -10.58 -9.89
N ALA A 161 3.89 -9.31 -10.20
CA ALA A 161 4.13 -8.74 -11.52
C ALA A 161 5.02 -9.58 -12.45
N LEU A 162 6.00 -10.28 -11.86
CA LEU A 162 6.99 -11.07 -12.60
C LEU A 162 6.81 -12.59 -12.38
N ASN A 163 5.63 -13.01 -11.92
CA ASN A 163 5.28 -14.41 -11.62
C ASN A 163 6.26 -15.09 -10.63
N LEU A 164 6.79 -14.30 -9.68
CA LEU A 164 7.69 -14.79 -8.63
C LEU A 164 6.92 -15.34 -7.42
N GLY A 165 5.61 -15.12 -7.39
CA GLY A 165 4.75 -15.48 -6.28
C GLY A 165 3.29 -15.14 -6.55
N LYS A 166 2.48 -15.23 -5.48
CA LYS A 166 1.03 -14.98 -5.52
C LYS A 166 0.61 -13.94 -4.48
N PRO A 167 -0.48 -13.19 -4.72
CA PRO A 167 -1.06 -12.32 -3.70
C PRO A 167 -1.52 -13.14 -2.49
N VAL A 168 -1.42 -12.54 -1.30
CA VAL A 168 -1.93 -13.09 -0.04
C VAL A 168 -2.78 -12.01 0.62
N GLU A 169 -3.94 -12.40 1.14
CA GLU A 169 -4.74 -11.51 1.96
C GLU A 169 -3.94 -11.14 3.23
N PRO A 170 -3.85 -9.86 3.64
CA PRO A 170 -3.08 -9.46 4.82
C PRO A 170 -3.41 -10.26 6.09
N ARG A 171 -4.69 -10.64 6.29
CA ARG A 171 -5.14 -11.48 7.42
C ARG A 171 -4.62 -12.93 7.38
N LYS A 172 -4.11 -13.37 6.24
CA LYS A 172 -3.53 -14.72 5.99
C LYS A 172 -2.01 -14.68 5.82
N MET A 173 -1.38 -13.53 6.07
CA MET A 173 0.06 -13.34 6.04
C MET A 173 0.78 -14.28 7.01
N ARG A 174 1.97 -14.74 6.65
CA ARG A 174 2.83 -15.62 7.46
C ARG A 174 4.30 -15.24 7.28
N ARG A 175 5.14 -15.79 8.17
CA ARG A 175 6.60 -15.63 8.12
C ARG A 175 7.15 -15.95 6.73
N GLY A 176 7.98 -15.05 6.20
CA GLY A 176 8.57 -15.17 4.88
C GLY A 176 7.79 -14.48 3.75
N ASP A 177 6.55 -14.06 4.00
CA ASP A 177 5.80 -13.27 3.02
C ASP A 177 6.46 -11.91 2.80
N VAL A 178 6.42 -11.43 1.55
CA VAL A 178 6.85 -10.09 1.18
C VAL A 178 5.72 -9.13 1.45
N VAL A 179 6.01 -8.10 2.24
CA VAL A 179 5.03 -7.12 2.70
C VAL A 179 5.38 -5.75 2.16
N GLY A 180 4.41 -5.17 1.46
CA GLY A 180 4.40 -3.78 1.07
C GLY A 180 3.61 -2.94 2.05
N ILE A 181 4.22 -1.88 2.57
CA ILE A 181 3.66 -0.98 3.57
C ILE A 181 3.70 0.46 3.05
N ASP A 182 2.59 1.20 3.15
CA ASP A 182 2.64 2.67 3.22
C ASP A 182 2.36 3.12 4.66
N TRP A 183 3.12 4.10 5.14
CA TRP A 183 2.92 4.69 6.46
C TRP A 183 1.84 5.77 6.44
N GLN A 184 1.25 6.06 7.59
CA GLN A 184 0.36 7.23 7.75
C GLN A 184 1.07 8.56 7.49
N SER A 185 2.38 8.62 7.73
CA SER A 185 3.23 9.76 7.32
C SER A 185 3.49 9.84 5.81
N GLY A 186 2.99 8.89 5.03
CA GLY A 186 3.33 8.69 3.63
C GLY A 186 4.67 7.95 3.43
N ASN A 187 4.94 7.63 2.16
CA ASN A 187 6.05 6.81 1.65
C ASN A 187 5.88 5.29 1.86
N GLY A 188 6.16 4.54 0.80
CA GLY A 188 6.14 3.08 0.80
C GLY A 188 7.45 2.43 1.27
N HIS A 189 7.34 1.25 1.87
CA HIS A 189 8.43 0.40 2.33
C HIS A 189 8.16 -1.05 1.95
N ALA A 190 9.23 -1.80 1.67
CA ALA A 190 9.17 -3.24 1.53
C ALA A 190 9.86 -3.93 2.71
N THR A 191 9.23 -4.99 3.21
CA THR A 191 9.71 -5.78 4.33
C THR A 191 9.40 -7.26 4.10
N PHE A 192 9.98 -8.15 4.90
CA PHE A 192 9.50 -9.52 5.03
C PHE A 192 8.74 -9.69 6.35
N CYS A 193 7.62 -10.38 6.33
CA CYS A 193 6.94 -10.78 7.55
C CYS A 193 7.87 -11.70 8.37
N TRP A 194 8.14 -11.31 9.61
CA TRP A 194 8.91 -12.12 10.56
C TRP A 194 8.01 -13.01 11.40
N ASN A 195 7.02 -12.41 12.04
CA ASN A 195 6.12 -13.11 12.93
C ASN A 195 4.74 -12.46 12.88
N VAL A 196 3.71 -13.21 13.22
CA VAL A 196 2.32 -12.73 13.24
C VAL A 196 1.70 -13.03 14.58
N HIS A 197 0.80 -12.17 15.04
CA HIS A 197 -0.16 -12.46 16.09
C HIS A 197 -1.49 -12.84 15.42
N LEU A 198 -2.21 -13.77 16.04
CA LEU A 198 -3.54 -14.15 15.56
C LEU A 198 -4.61 -13.77 16.57
N ASN A 199 -5.71 -13.21 16.07
CA ASN A 199 -6.91 -13.00 16.85
C ASN A 199 -7.61 -14.33 17.17
N LYS A 200 -8.70 -14.26 17.95
CA LYS A 200 -9.51 -15.43 18.33
C LYS A 200 -10.11 -16.23 17.15
N ASN A 201 -10.16 -15.66 15.95
CA ASN A 201 -10.66 -16.32 14.74
C ASN A 201 -9.53 -17.03 13.96
N GLY A 202 -8.27 -16.92 14.41
CA GLY A 202 -7.10 -17.44 13.71
C GLY A 202 -6.60 -16.53 12.58
N GLU A 203 -7.04 -15.27 12.54
CA GLU A 203 -6.65 -14.28 11.53
C GLU A 203 -5.56 -13.34 12.06
N VAL A 204 -4.67 -12.89 11.17
CA VAL A 204 -3.64 -11.91 11.54
C VAL A 204 -4.27 -10.58 11.87
N ASP A 205 -3.96 -10.03 13.04
CA ASP A 205 -4.31 -8.68 13.46
C ASP A 205 -3.09 -7.75 13.57
N CYS A 206 -1.91 -8.30 13.86
CA CYS A 206 -0.64 -7.60 13.83
C CYS A 206 0.55 -8.51 13.52
N PHE A 207 1.67 -7.90 13.14
CA PHE A 207 2.88 -8.61 12.74
C PHE A 207 4.16 -7.85 13.08
N GLN A 208 5.25 -8.61 13.15
CA GLN A 208 6.62 -8.09 13.13
C GLN A 208 7.21 -8.33 11.74
N PHE A 209 8.16 -7.48 11.36
CA PHE A 209 8.85 -7.62 10.07
C PHE A 209 10.36 -7.51 10.19
N ILE A 210 11.06 -8.13 9.23
CA ILE A 210 12.46 -7.89 8.93
C ILE A 210 12.52 -6.82 7.84
N SER A 211 13.33 -5.80 8.07
CA SER A 211 13.72 -4.83 7.04
C SER A 211 15.08 -4.22 7.36
N SER A 212 15.59 -3.37 6.46
CA SER A 212 16.60 -2.41 6.86
C SER A 212 15.92 -1.23 7.52
N ASN A 213 16.09 -1.08 8.84
CA ASN A 213 15.39 -0.11 9.67
C ASN A 213 16.26 1.12 9.94
N GLY A 214 15.70 2.29 9.67
CA GLY A 214 16.35 3.57 9.91
C GLY A 214 15.56 4.75 9.37
N THR A 215 16.15 5.93 9.50
CA THR A 215 15.63 7.19 8.96
C THR A 215 16.62 7.79 7.96
N ALA A 216 16.31 8.95 7.38
CA ALA A 216 17.27 9.70 6.57
C ALA A 216 18.57 10.06 7.34
N ALA A 217 18.53 10.11 8.68
CA ALA A 217 19.69 10.33 9.53
C ALA A 217 20.51 9.03 9.81
N GLY A 218 20.17 7.92 9.13
CA GLY A 218 20.73 6.60 9.34
C GLY A 218 19.90 5.72 10.28
N GLY A 219 20.43 4.54 10.59
CA GLY A 219 19.76 3.57 11.45
C GLY A 219 20.51 2.24 11.54
N ALA A 220 19.96 1.33 12.33
CA ALA A 220 20.53 0.01 12.64
C ALA A 220 20.73 -0.89 11.42
N GLY A 221 19.98 -0.60 10.34
CA GLY A 221 19.99 -1.40 9.13
C GLY A 221 19.21 -2.69 9.30
N ILE A 222 19.68 -3.81 8.76
CA ILE A 222 18.91 -5.06 8.68
C ILE A 222 18.68 -5.68 10.07
N THR A 223 17.45 -5.57 10.57
CA THR A 223 17.01 -6.09 11.88
C THR A 223 15.50 -6.35 11.88
N LEU A 224 14.97 -6.88 12.99
CA LEU A 224 13.57 -6.63 13.38
C LEU A 224 13.41 -5.17 13.81
N PHE A 225 12.24 -4.59 13.56
CA PHE A 225 12.01 -3.19 13.90
C PHE A 225 12.07 -2.96 15.41
N ARG A 226 12.98 -2.07 15.81
CA ARG A 226 13.17 -1.58 17.17
C ARG A 226 13.54 -0.11 17.10
N TYR A 227 12.98 0.70 17.98
CA TYR A 227 13.24 2.13 18.07
C TYR A 227 13.32 2.57 19.54
N PRO A 228 14.19 3.52 19.94
CA PRO A 228 15.25 4.18 19.15
C PRO A 228 16.59 3.41 19.12
N ASP A 229 16.64 2.20 19.68
CA ASP A 229 17.89 1.53 20.04
C ASP A 229 18.12 0.21 19.29
N VAL A 230 19.38 -0.24 19.28
CA VAL A 230 19.79 -1.57 18.83
C VAL A 230 19.71 -2.57 19.98
N ASP A 231 19.53 -3.86 19.72
CA ASP A 231 19.64 -4.86 20.78
C ASP A 231 21.13 -5.22 20.98
N PRO A 232 21.75 -4.86 22.13
CA PRO A 232 23.18 -5.08 22.39
C PRO A 232 23.58 -6.56 22.46
N LYS A 233 22.59 -7.47 22.54
CA LYS A 233 22.79 -8.92 22.39
C LYS A 233 23.25 -9.26 20.98
N TYR A 234 22.72 -8.57 19.97
CA TYR A 234 22.94 -8.90 18.56
C TYR A 234 23.89 -7.93 17.86
N MET A 235 24.02 -6.70 18.36
CA MET A 235 24.74 -5.66 17.62
C MET A 235 25.33 -4.59 18.53
N GLU A 236 26.48 -4.08 18.13
CA GLU A 236 27.14 -2.93 18.74
C GLU A 236 27.35 -1.83 17.69
N ARG A 237 27.19 -0.56 18.08
CA ARG A 237 27.48 0.59 17.23
C ARG A 237 28.77 1.26 17.70
N SER A 238 29.76 1.34 16.82
CA SER A 238 31.05 2.01 17.09
C SER A 238 31.55 2.75 15.86
N GLY A 239 31.93 4.02 16.01
CA GLY A 239 32.48 4.84 14.92
C GLY A 239 31.56 4.97 13.70
N GLY A 240 30.24 4.99 13.91
CA GLY A 240 29.24 5.04 12.82
C GLY A 240 29.04 3.71 12.08
N LYS A 241 29.72 2.63 12.50
CA LYS A 241 29.54 1.28 11.98
C LYS A 241 28.81 0.39 12.97
N TYR A 242 28.29 -0.70 12.44
CA TYR A 242 27.55 -1.71 13.18
C TYR A 242 28.28 -3.06 13.11
N LEU A 243 28.67 -3.58 14.27
CA LEU A 243 29.26 -4.90 14.43
C LEU A 243 28.18 -5.90 14.83
N LYS A 244 28.04 -7.00 14.09
CA LYS A 244 27.09 -8.08 14.42
C LYS A 244 27.76 -9.07 15.38
N LYS A 245 27.12 -9.33 16.51
CA LYS A 245 27.66 -10.18 17.60
C LYS A 245 27.14 -11.61 17.57
N LYS A 246 25.93 -11.80 17.03
CA LYS A 246 25.24 -13.09 16.93
C LYS A 246 24.32 -13.07 15.71
N GLU A 247 24.09 -14.25 15.14
CA GLU A 247 22.94 -14.53 14.27
C GLU A 247 21.62 -14.16 14.96
N MET A 248 20.73 -13.54 14.20
CA MET A 248 19.43 -13.05 14.63
C MET A 248 18.26 -13.90 14.10
N PHE A 249 18.38 -14.48 12.91
CA PHE A 249 17.33 -15.17 12.19
C PHE A 249 17.59 -16.67 12.07
N ALA A 250 18.83 -17.12 11.90
CA ALA A 250 19.15 -18.48 11.44
C ALA A 250 18.56 -19.64 12.27
N GLY A 251 18.45 -19.49 13.59
CA GLY A 251 17.95 -20.55 14.47
C GLY A 251 16.52 -21.03 14.15
N ILE A 252 15.71 -20.26 13.40
CA ILE A 252 14.37 -20.72 13.00
C ILE A 252 14.36 -21.86 11.98
N ILE A 253 15.51 -22.15 11.36
CA ILE A 253 15.65 -23.26 10.41
C ILE A 253 15.54 -24.60 11.14
N GLU A 254 16.15 -24.71 12.33
CA GLU A 254 16.19 -25.93 13.13
C GLU A 254 15.02 -26.02 14.10
N ASP A 255 14.67 -24.89 14.73
CA ASP A 255 13.56 -24.78 15.65
C ASP A 255 12.69 -23.59 15.26
N PRO A 256 11.51 -23.80 14.66
CA PRO A 256 10.59 -22.72 14.33
C PRO A 256 10.20 -21.83 15.53
N LYS A 257 10.34 -22.37 16.76
CA LYS A 257 10.14 -21.68 18.05
C LYS A 257 11.39 -21.01 18.61
N ALA A 258 12.53 -21.11 17.94
CA ALA A 258 13.70 -20.37 18.31
C ALA A 258 13.41 -18.86 18.35
N TYR A 259 14.01 -18.22 19.34
CA TYR A 259 13.95 -16.78 19.59
C TYR A 259 12.61 -16.20 20.10
N PRO A 260 11.95 -16.78 21.12
CA PRO A 260 10.78 -16.14 21.75
C PRO A 260 11.13 -14.77 22.35
N GLU A 261 12.41 -14.47 22.57
CA GLU A 261 12.84 -13.16 23.08
C GLU A 261 12.43 -11.98 22.19
N TYR A 262 12.09 -12.19 20.92
CA TYR A 262 11.56 -11.12 20.06
C TYR A 262 10.12 -10.72 20.41
N ILE A 263 9.46 -11.52 21.24
CA ILE A 263 8.15 -11.25 21.83
C ILE A 263 8.32 -10.73 23.27
N GLU A 264 9.27 -11.30 24.01
CA GLU A 264 9.52 -10.96 25.42
C GLU A 264 10.17 -9.58 25.61
N LYS A 265 10.87 -9.10 24.57
CA LYS A 265 11.57 -7.82 24.55
C LYS A 265 10.80 -6.79 23.73
N PRO A 266 11.11 -5.48 23.89
CA PRO A 266 10.40 -4.39 23.23
C PRO A 266 10.72 -4.27 21.72
N TYR A 267 10.46 -5.32 20.95
CA TYR A 267 10.39 -5.26 19.49
C TYR A 267 8.96 -4.86 19.10
N TRP A 268 8.85 -4.00 18.08
CA TRP A 268 7.55 -3.46 17.70
C TRP A 268 6.75 -4.45 16.87
N TRP A 269 5.48 -4.53 17.20
CA TRP A 269 4.41 -5.09 16.41
C TRP A 269 3.68 -3.99 15.66
N PHE A 270 3.12 -4.31 14.50
CA PHE A 270 2.37 -3.39 13.68
C PHE A 270 0.99 -4.00 13.41
N GLY A 271 -0.04 -3.36 13.96
CA GLY A 271 -1.43 -3.67 13.71
C GLY A 271 -1.80 -3.39 12.26
N LEU A 272 -2.52 -4.33 11.65
CA LEU A 272 -2.99 -4.17 10.28
C LEU A 272 -3.90 -2.94 10.16
N PRO A 273 -3.97 -2.32 8.96
CA PRO A 273 -4.89 -1.22 8.71
C PRO A 273 -6.32 -1.54 9.17
N GLY A 274 -6.90 -0.64 9.97
CA GLY A 274 -8.24 -0.79 10.53
C GLY A 274 -8.28 -1.21 12.00
N PHE A 275 -7.22 -1.83 12.54
CA PHE A 275 -7.14 -2.20 13.95
C PHE A 275 -6.76 -1.01 14.85
N LYS A 276 -7.36 -0.95 16.04
CA LYS A 276 -7.19 0.08 17.07
C LYS A 276 -6.63 -0.51 18.38
N LYS A 277 -6.34 0.36 19.36
CA LYS A 277 -5.72 0.08 20.67
C LYS A 277 -6.39 -1.02 21.53
N GLY A 278 -7.58 -1.50 21.22
CA GLY A 278 -8.26 -2.57 21.98
C GLY A 278 -8.67 -3.78 21.15
N ASP A 279 -8.37 -3.78 19.85
CA ASP A 279 -8.78 -4.88 18.96
C ASP A 279 -7.82 -6.06 19.01
N ILE A 280 -6.63 -5.86 19.60
CA ILE A 280 -5.53 -6.83 19.68
C ILE A 280 -5.43 -7.25 21.13
N ASP A 281 -5.67 -8.54 21.38
CA ASP A 281 -5.57 -9.14 22.71
C ASP A 281 -4.09 -9.24 23.10
N LEU A 282 -3.66 -8.47 24.10
CA LEU A 282 -2.27 -8.47 24.53
C LEU A 282 -1.93 -9.65 25.45
N ASP A 283 -2.94 -10.27 26.05
CA ASP A 283 -2.74 -11.40 26.97
C ASP A 283 -2.45 -12.71 26.21
N THR A 284 -2.79 -12.76 24.92
CA THR A 284 -2.55 -13.94 24.08
C THR A 284 -1.10 -14.09 23.63
N PHE A 285 -0.25 -13.07 23.76
CA PHE A 285 1.18 -13.09 23.37
C PHE A 285 2.04 -14.06 24.20
N GLY A 286 1.55 -14.50 25.36
CA GLY A 286 2.31 -15.36 26.27
C GLY A 286 3.38 -14.61 27.08
N VAL A 287 3.30 -13.28 27.13
CA VAL A 287 4.11 -12.40 27.98
C VAL A 287 3.20 -11.36 28.65
N PRO A 288 3.62 -10.74 29.77
CA PRO A 288 2.86 -9.62 30.35
C PRO A 288 2.60 -8.53 29.31
N ALA A 289 1.36 -8.06 29.17
CA ALA A 289 0.94 -7.09 28.16
C ALA A 289 1.84 -5.84 28.08
N LYS A 290 2.40 -5.39 29.22
CA LYS A 290 3.35 -4.27 29.30
C LYS A 290 4.65 -4.46 28.50
N ASN A 291 4.99 -5.69 28.13
CA ASN A 291 6.19 -6.03 27.38
C ASN A 291 5.95 -5.95 25.85
N VAL A 292 4.69 -5.96 25.41
CA VAL A 292 4.32 -5.92 23.99
C VAL A 292 4.23 -4.47 23.54
N GLN A 293 5.07 -4.08 22.58
CA GLN A 293 4.99 -2.77 21.93
C GLN A 293 4.27 -2.90 20.61
N ILE A 294 3.19 -2.14 20.43
CA ILE A 294 2.40 -2.19 19.21
C ILE A 294 2.07 -0.80 18.66
N SER A 295 2.27 -0.66 17.35
CA SER A 295 1.78 0.44 16.54
C SER A 295 0.42 0.06 15.95
N TYR A 296 -0.59 0.91 16.09
CA TYR A 296 -1.93 0.75 15.50
C TYR A 296 -2.32 2.04 14.78
N ALA A 297 -3.43 2.02 14.03
CA ALA A 297 -3.82 3.19 13.24
C ALA A 297 -3.95 4.46 14.11
N GLY A 298 -3.18 5.50 13.77
CA GLY A 298 -3.16 6.78 14.47
C GLY A 298 -2.30 6.81 15.74
N SER A 299 -1.60 5.72 16.10
CA SER A 299 -0.74 5.70 17.30
C SER A 299 0.59 6.43 17.10
N MET A 300 1.13 6.44 15.89
CA MET A 300 2.40 7.08 15.55
C MET A 300 2.47 7.40 14.06
N PRO A 301 3.36 8.32 13.63
CA PRO A 301 3.51 8.63 12.20
C PRO A 301 3.84 7.40 11.33
N VAL A 302 4.56 6.42 11.88
CA VAL A 302 4.90 5.14 11.24
C VAL A 302 3.88 4.02 11.55
N SER A 303 2.63 4.37 11.82
CA SER A 303 1.53 3.40 11.79
C SER A 303 1.19 3.02 10.34
N LEU A 304 0.70 1.79 10.13
CA LEU A 304 0.34 1.30 8.80
C LEU A 304 -0.89 2.04 8.27
N ALA A 305 -0.78 2.59 7.06
CA ALA A 305 -1.91 3.09 6.27
C ALA A 305 -2.35 2.07 5.23
N VAL A 306 -1.39 1.47 4.52
CA VAL A 306 -1.61 0.42 3.52
C VAL A 306 -0.76 -0.80 3.87
N CYS A 307 -1.30 -1.98 3.62
CA CYS A 307 -0.59 -3.25 3.77
C CYS A 307 -0.98 -4.20 2.64
N HIS A 308 -0.02 -4.52 1.79
CA HIS A 308 -0.14 -5.50 0.70
C HIS A 308 0.81 -6.66 0.94
N VAL A 309 0.35 -7.89 0.67
CA VAL A 309 1.14 -9.09 0.94
C VAL A 309 1.22 -9.97 -0.29
N SER A 310 2.38 -10.57 -0.49
CA SER A 310 2.63 -11.57 -1.52
C SER A 310 3.50 -12.70 -0.96
N ARG A 311 3.33 -13.90 -1.50
CA ARG A 311 4.11 -15.08 -1.13
C ARG A 311 4.90 -15.55 -2.33
N LEU A 312 6.22 -15.60 -2.18
CA LEU A 312 7.14 -16.14 -3.18
C LEU A 312 6.83 -17.63 -3.43
N GLY A 313 6.97 -18.08 -4.68
CA GLY A 313 6.90 -19.50 -5.01
C GLY A 313 7.96 -20.30 -4.25
N GLY A 314 7.67 -21.55 -3.90
CA GLY A 314 8.59 -22.40 -3.13
C GLY A 314 8.72 -22.07 -1.64
N VAL A 315 8.23 -20.90 -1.20
CA VAL A 315 8.20 -20.55 0.22
C VAL A 315 6.94 -21.12 0.85
N VAL A 316 7.10 -22.20 1.60
CA VAL A 316 6.07 -22.76 2.48
C VAL A 316 6.23 -22.10 3.85
N PRO A 317 5.25 -21.31 4.32
CA PRO A 317 5.36 -20.71 5.64
C PRO A 317 5.25 -21.78 6.74
N PRO A 318 5.89 -21.55 7.90
CA PRO A 318 5.66 -22.37 9.07
C PRO A 318 4.23 -22.18 9.58
N GLU A 319 3.80 -23.08 10.46
CA GLU A 319 2.54 -22.97 11.19
C GLU A 319 2.37 -21.57 11.82
N PRO A 320 1.12 -21.06 11.91
CA PRO A 320 0.90 -19.70 12.37
C PRO A 320 1.30 -19.56 13.83
N TYR A 321 1.77 -18.35 14.16
CA TYR A 321 1.88 -17.82 15.52
C TYR A 321 2.90 -18.50 16.43
N LEU A 322 3.97 -17.77 16.73
CA LEU A 322 4.79 -18.08 17.88
C LEU A 322 4.28 -17.32 19.11
N ARG A 323 3.81 -18.03 20.14
CA ARG A 323 3.64 -17.47 21.49
C ARG A 323 4.95 -17.54 22.25
N ALA A 324 5.21 -16.56 23.12
CA ALA A 324 6.39 -16.58 23.99
C ALA A 324 6.35 -17.75 24.98
N ASP A 325 5.17 -18.13 25.47
CA ASP A 325 4.96 -19.24 26.42
C ASP A 325 4.87 -20.62 25.75
N GLY A 326 5.05 -20.71 24.43
CA GLY A 326 4.91 -21.95 23.67
C GLY A 326 3.48 -22.50 23.58
N GLY A 327 2.47 -21.70 23.94
CA GLY A 327 1.06 -22.03 23.84
C GLY A 327 0.60 -22.29 22.40
N LYS A 328 -0.64 -22.78 22.27
CA LYS A 328 -1.21 -23.17 20.97
C LYS A 328 -1.72 -21.96 20.18
N THR A 329 -1.51 -22.04 18.87
CA THR A 329 -2.17 -21.26 17.84
C THR A 329 -3.69 -21.45 17.91
N PRO A 330 -4.50 -20.38 17.88
CA PRO A 330 -5.95 -20.52 17.73
C PRO A 330 -6.26 -21.31 16.46
N GLU A 331 -7.13 -22.31 16.55
CA GLU A 331 -7.62 -22.99 15.35
C GLU A 331 -8.41 -21.98 14.51
N PRO A 332 -8.11 -21.86 13.21
CA PRO A 332 -8.89 -21.01 12.34
C PRO A 332 -10.34 -21.48 12.35
N ALA A 333 -11.29 -20.54 12.49
CA ALA A 333 -12.69 -20.87 12.27
C ALA A 333 -12.84 -21.47 10.87
N ALA A 334 -13.60 -22.55 10.73
CA ALA A 334 -13.77 -23.24 9.45
C ALA A 334 -14.24 -22.23 8.38
N ASP A 335 -13.47 -22.11 7.29
CA ASP A 335 -13.82 -21.26 6.15
C ASP A 335 -15.21 -21.66 5.62
N GLU A 336 -16.21 -20.78 5.68
CA GLU A 336 -17.36 -20.91 4.81
C GLU A 336 -16.85 -20.79 3.36
N ALA A 337 -17.07 -21.84 2.57
CA ALA A 337 -16.65 -21.88 1.18
C ALA A 337 -17.10 -20.61 0.43
N PRO A 338 -16.26 -20.04 -0.46
CA PRO A 338 -16.64 -18.88 -1.25
C PRO A 338 -17.89 -19.24 -2.06
N LYS A 339 -19.01 -18.58 -1.78
CA LYS A 339 -20.18 -18.66 -2.65
C LYS A 339 -19.79 -18.04 -3.99
N PRO A 340 -19.96 -18.76 -5.13
CA PRO A 340 -19.59 -18.23 -6.43
C PRO A 340 -20.39 -16.95 -6.72
N ILE A 341 -19.67 -15.86 -6.97
CA ILE A 341 -20.25 -14.61 -7.45
C ILE A 341 -20.75 -14.89 -8.87
N LYS A 342 -22.07 -15.09 -9.00
CA LYS A 342 -22.73 -15.16 -10.31
C LYS A 342 -22.66 -13.78 -10.96
N ALA A 343 -21.74 -13.60 -11.90
CA ALA A 343 -21.73 -12.47 -12.81
C ALA A 343 -23.04 -12.49 -13.63
N LYS A 344 -23.92 -11.52 -13.39
CA LYS A 344 -25.02 -11.23 -14.31
C LYS A 344 -24.45 -10.44 -15.49
N ALA A 345 -24.20 -11.14 -16.59
CA ALA A 345 -23.98 -10.53 -17.90
C ALA A 345 -25.17 -9.62 -18.23
N LYS A 346 -24.89 -8.35 -18.57
CA LYS A 346 -25.88 -7.47 -19.20
C LYS A 346 -25.49 -7.24 -20.66
N LYS A 347 -26.54 -7.32 -21.47
CA LYS A 347 -26.62 -7.50 -22.90
C LYS A 347 -26.11 -6.29 -23.68
N SER A 348 -25.54 -6.58 -24.84
CA SER A 348 -25.16 -5.70 -25.94
C SER A 348 -26.27 -4.74 -26.38
N GLU A 349 -25.91 -3.51 -26.71
CA GLU A 349 -26.64 -2.65 -27.64
C GLU A 349 -25.69 -2.10 -28.70
N GLU A 350 -26.24 -1.98 -29.91
CA GLU A 350 -25.58 -1.93 -31.20
C GLU A 350 -24.97 -0.58 -31.58
N ALA A 351 -24.12 -0.69 -32.60
CA ALA A 351 -23.38 0.35 -33.28
C ALA A 351 -24.23 1.42 -33.97
N LYS A 352 -23.69 2.64 -34.02
CA LYS A 352 -23.89 3.58 -35.13
C LYS A 352 -22.53 4.10 -35.61
N GLU A 353 -22.35 4.00 -36.92
CA GLU A 353 -21.19 4.35 -37.74
C GLU A 353 -21.23 5.84 -38.17
N PRO A 354 -20.26 6.37 -38.95
CA PRO A 354 -19.29 7.36 -38.48
C PRO A 354 -19.51 8.76 -39.09
N GLU A 355 -19.09 9.82 -38.39
CA GLU A 355 -19.01 11.15 -38.97
C GLU A 355 -17.56 11.64 -39.08
N LYS A 356 -17.29 12.31 -40.21
CA LYS A 356 -16.00 12.56 -40.87
C LYS A 356 -14.94 13.28 -40.03
N ALA A 357 -13.69 12.90 -40.29
CA ALA A 357 -12.48 13.58 -39.84
C ALA A 357 -12.30 14.99 -40.45
N PRO A 358 -11.81 15.98 -39.68
CA PRO A 358 -11.08 17.13 -40.20
C PRO A 358 -9.55 16.87 -40.24
N PRO A 359 -8.79 17.69 -41.00
CA PRO A 359 -7.42 17.40 -41.49
C PRO A 359 -6.30 17.53 -40.42
N PRO A 360 -5.05 17.11 -40.72
CA PRO A 360 -4.03 16.92 -39.71
C PRO A 360 -3.39 18.21 -39.16
N ALA A 361 -3.08 18.11 -37.87
CA ALA A 361 -2.32 18.95 -36.96
C ALA A 361 -1.47 20.11 -37.53
N GLU A 362 -1.68 21.30 -36.94
CA GLU A 362 -0.58 22.22 -36.65
C GLU A 362 0.05 21.86 -35.30
N SER A 363 1.37 21.85 -35.27
CA SER A 363 2.21 21.47 -34.14
C SER A 363 2.10 22.45 -32.97
N HIS A 364 1.71 21.96 -31.78
CA HIS A 364 1.91 22.66 -30.52
C HIS A 364 2.96 21.95 -29.64
N PRO A 365 3.81 22.72 -28.91
CA PRO A 365 4.91 22.21 -28.11
C PRO A 365 4.43 21.43 -26.87
N ALA A 366 5.33 20.63 -26.28
CA ALA A 366 5.08 19.75 -25.13
C ALA A 366 4.26 20.41 -24.00
N HIS A 367 3.12 19.79 -23.65
CA HIS A 367 2.22 20.18 -22.57
C HIS A 367 2.91 19.93 -21.20
N ASP A 368 2.92 20.94 -20.31
CA ASP A 368 3.55 20.89 -18.98
C ASP A 368 2.65 20.08 -18.02
N GLU A 369 3.20 19.23 -17.15
CA GLU A 369 2.43 18.47 -16.13
C GLU A 369 1.60 19.39 -15.21
N ALA A 370 2.02 20.64 -15.07
CA ALA A 370 1.24 21.65 -14.40
C ALA A 370 -0.09 21.95 -15.13
N GLU A 371 -0.14 21.90 -16.46
CA GLU A 371 -1.33 22.14 -17.29
C GLU A 371 -2.35 20.99 -17.17
N ASP A 372 -1.88 19.73 -17.07
CA ASP A 372 -2.75 18.57 -16.79
C ASP A 372 -3.41 18.68 -15.42
N ASN A 373 -2.65 19.08 -14.41
CA ASN A 373 -3.16 19.30 -13.06
C ASN A 373 -4.11 20.51 -12.99
N LEU A 374 -3.89 21.57 -13.79
CA LEU A 374 -4.87 22.64 -13.97
C LEU A 374 -6.17 22.11 -14.57
N GLY A 375 -6.11 21.12 -15.47
CA GLY A 375 -7.30 20.42 -15.97
C GLY A 375 -8.09 19.68 -14.89
N VAL A 376 -7.42 19.00 -13.96
CA VAL A 376 -8.07 18.36 -12.80
C VAL A 376 -8.74 19.40 -11.92
N LEU A 377 -8.02 20.47 -11.61
CA LEU A 377 -8.51 21.57 -10.77
C LEU A 377 -9.70 22.29 -11.42
N TRP A 378 -9.68 22.50 -12.74
CA TRP A 378 -10.78 23.16 -13.47
C TRP A 378 -12.03 22.29 -13.51
N LYS A 379 -11.90 21.00 -13.85
CA LYS A 379 -13.04 20.05 -13.84
C LYS A 379 -13.70 19.95 -12.47
N ALA A 380 -12.89 19.98 -11.41
CA ALA A 380 -13.36 19.97 -10.04
C ALA A 380 -13.80 21.36 -9.53
N ARG A 381 -13.71 22.43 -10.34
CA ARG A 381 -14.01 23.83 -9.99
C ARG A 381 -13.16 24.44 -8.87
N TRP A 382 -11.96 23.91 -8.63
CA TRP A 382 -10.96 24.52 -7.74
C TRP A 382 -10.32 25.75 -8.40
N ILE A 383 -10.22 25.76 -9.72
CA ILE A 383 -9.97 26.98 -10.52
C ILE A 383 -11.17 27.26 -11.42
N SER A 384 -11.32 28.51 -11.82
CA SER A 384 -12.44 29.06 -12.60
C SER A 384 -12.08 29.24 -14.07
N THR A 385 -10.80 29.43 -14.37
CA THR A 385 -10.33 29.64 -15.74
C THR A 385 -10.06 28.31 -16.45
N ASP A 386 -10.61 28.16 -17.64
CA ASP A 386 -10.43 27.00 -18.51
C ASP A 386 -8.94 26.87 -18.91
N PRO A 387 -8.31 25.69 -18.72
CA PRO A 387 -6.94 25.43 -19.15
C PRO A 387 -6.75 25.45 -20.67
N ALA A 388 -7.79 25.65 -21.48
CA ALA A 388 -7.65 26.04 -22.89
C ALA A 388 -6.80 27.31 -23.08
N ASP A 389 -6.73 28.18 -22.06
CA ASP A 389 -5.66 29.17 -21.89
C ASP A 389 -4.81 28.80 -20.65
N PRO A 390 -3.73 28.01 -20.82
CA PRO A 390 -2.92 27.53 -19.70
C PRO A 390 -2.28 28.66 -18.89
N LYS A 391 -1.93 29.78 -19.52
CA LYS A 391 -1.35 30.93 -18.82
C LYS A 391 -2.38 31.64 -17.96
N ALA A 392 -3.62 31.77 -18.44
CA ALA A 392 -4.70 32.35 -17.65
C ALA A 392 -5.13 31.42 -16.51
N ALA A 393 -5.21 30.10 -16.75
CA ALA A 393 -5.47 29.10 -15.71
C ALA A 393 -4.36 29.04 -14.65
N MET A 394 -3.10 29.15 -15.06
CA MET A 394 -1.95 29.26 -14.16
C MET A 394 -2.03 30.52 -13.28
N ARG A 395 -2.41 31.67 -13.86
CA ARG A 395 -2.62 32.91 -13.09
C ARG A 395 -3.76 32.76 -12.09
N ASP A 396 -4.86 32.12 -12.48
CA ASP A 396 -5.98 31.86 -11.58
C ASP A 396 -5.53 31.01 -10.38
N PHE A 397 -4.85 29.89 -10.61
CA PHE A 397 -4.28 29.07 -9.54
C PHE A 397 -3.33 29.88 -8.63
N GLN A 398 -2.38 30.58 -9.23
CA GLN A 398 -1.37 31.35 -8.50
C GLN A 398 -2.02 32.44 -7.64
N SER A 399 -3.03 33.14 -8.16
CA SER A 399 -3.77 34.16 -7.43
C SER A 399 -4.51 33.59 -6.22
N LYS A 400 -5.12 32.41 -6.38
CA LYS A 400 -5.91 31.76 -5.33
C LYS A 400 -5.07 31.13 -4.24
N TYR A 401 -3.91 30.56 -4.60
CA TYR A 401 -3.23 29.62 -3.71
C TYR A 401 -1.77 29.95 -3.41
N MET A 402 -1.10 30.88 -4.10
CA MET A 402 0.33 31.14 -3.89
C MET A 402 0.65 32.32 -2.95
N GLY A 403 -0.35 33.08 -2.48
CA GLY A 403 -0.15 34.08 -1.43
C GLY A 403 0.76 35.26 -1.82
N GLY A 404 0.81 35.62 -3.11
CA GLY A 404 1.48 36.83 -3.60
C GLY A 404 2.98 36.71 -3.95
N ASN A 405 3.65 35.61 -3.60
CA ASN A 405 5.07 35.39 -3.90
C ASN A 405 5.27 34.49 -5.13
N VAL A 406 4.90 35.02 -6.29
CA VAL A 406 5.08 34.33 -7.57
C VAL A 406 6.03 35.16 -8.45
N PRO A 407 7.25 34.67 -8.73
CA PRO A 407 8.26 35.42 -9.49
C PRO A 407 7.80 35.81 -10.90
N GLN A 408 6.99 34.98 -11.55
CA GLN A 408 6.43 35.23 -12.88
C GLN A 408 4.98 34.71 -12.99
N PRO A 409 3.96 35.57 -12.82
CA PRO A 409 2.56 35.16 -12.93
C PRO A 409 2.19 34.63 -14.32
N GLY A 410 1.56 33.46 -14.35
CA GLY A 410 1.23 32.70 -15.56
C GLY A 410 2.31 31.71 -15.99
N HIS A 411 3.42 31.62 -15.24
CA HIS A 411 4.47 30.62 -15.44
C HIS A 411 4.67 29.80 -14.16
N PRO A 412 4.73 28.47 -14.25
CA PRO A 412 4.97 27.63 -13.07
C PRO A 412 6.45 27.63 -12.68
N ASP A 413 6.78 28.20 -11.52
CA ASP A 413 8.05 27.95 -10.81
C ASP A 413 7.99 26.60 -10.05
N PRO A 414 9.11 26.07 -9.52
CA PRO A 414 9.11 24.78 -8.81
C PRO A 414 8.12 24.69 -7.64
N LYS A 415 7.93 25.76 -6.86
CA LYS A 415 6.97 25.79 -5.76
C LYS A 415 5.54 25.83 -6.29
N THR A 416 5.30 26.57 -7.37
CA THR A 416 4.01 26.57 -8.07
C THR A 416 3.68 25.16 -8.58
N ARG A 417 4.63 24.44 -9.20
CA ARG A 417 4.41 23.04 -9.67
C ARG A 417 4.07 22.09 -8.54
N GLU A 418 4.84 22.13 -7.45
CA GLU A 418 4.61 21.30 -6.27
C GLU A 418 3.22 21.56 -5.66
N LYS A 419 2.82 22.83 -5.56
CA LYS A 419 1.53 23.20 -4.99
C LYS A 419 0.37 22.83 -5.92
N ILE A 420 0.50 22.99 -7.23
CA ILE A 420 -0.49 22.55 -8.22
C ILE A 420 -0.75 21.04 -8.10
N ALA A 421 0.32 20.23 -8.07
CA ALA A 421 0.19 18.78 -7.95
C ALA A 421 -0.51 18.38 -6.63
N ARG A 422 -0.17 19.05 -5.52
CA ARG A 422 -0.79 18.80 -4.22
C ARG A 422 -2.27 19.14 -4.19
N TYR A 423 -2.66 20.29 -4.75
CA TYR A 423 -4.06 20.70 -4.80
C TYR A 423 -4.86 19.85 -5.78
N ALA A 424 -4.26 19.40 -6.89
CA ALA A 424 -4.90 18.46 -7.81
C ALA A 424 -5.19 17.12 -7.13
N ALA A 425 -4.27 16.61 -6.30
CA ALA A 425 -4.49 15.41 -5.49
C ALA A 425 -5.60 15.59 -4.44
N TRP A 426 -5.79 16.80 -3.90
CA TRP A 426 -6.95 17.07 -3.05
C TRP A 426 -8.25 17.12 -3.85
N ALA A 427 -8.22 17.71 -5.03
CA ALA A 427 -9.38 17.83 -5.91
C ALA A 427 -9.89 16.48 -6.43
N THR A 428 -9.04 15.45 -6.56
CA THR A 428 -9.50 14.10 -6.93
C THR A 428 -10.39 13.45 -5.87
N ASN A 429 -10.32 13.90 -4.62
CA ASN A 429 -11.16 13.41 -3.52
C ASN A 429 -12.47 14.20 -3.36
N GLN A 430 -12.83 15.07 -4.31
CA GLN A 430 -13.98 15.96 -4.19
C GLN A 430 -15.30 15.21 -3.94
N ALA A 431 -15.49 14.02 -4.54
CA ALA A 431 -16.67 13.19 -4.29
C ALA A 431 -16.78 12.71 -2.84
N GLN A 432 -15.65 12.42 -2.20
CA GLN A 432 -15.61 12.03 -0.80
C GLN A 432 -15.86 13.22 0.13
N VAL A 433 -15.37 14.41 -0.25
CA VAL A 433 -15.68 15.67 0.44
C VAL A 433 -17.19 15.93 0.39
N HIS A 434 -17.79 15.82 -0.79
CA HIS A 434 -19.23 16.01 -0.99
C HIS A 434 -20.06 15.03 -0.16
N ALA A 435 -19.69 13.74 -0.15
CA ALA A 435 -20.38 12.73 0.66
C ALA A 435 -20.36 13.08 2.16
N GLY A 436 -19.21 13.50 2.69
CA GLY A 436 -19.08 13.88 4.10
C GLY A 436 -19.91 15.11 4.47
N LEU A 437 -19.92 16.13 3.60
CA LEU A 437 -20.74 17.34 3.79
C LEU A 437 -22.24 17.04 3.69
N SER A 438 -22.63 16.15 2.78
CA SER A 438 -24.02 15.73 2.61
C SER A 438 -24.52 14.99 3.85
N ILE A 439 -23.71 14.09 4.41
CA ILE A 439 -24.03 13.41 5.67
C ILE A 439 -24.19 14.44 6.80
N ALA A 440 -23.30 15.44 6.89
CA ALA A 440 -23.36 16.47 7.92
C ALA A 440 -24.63 17.33 7.81
N PHE A 441 -25.04 17.66 6.58
CA PHE A 441 -26.26 18.39 6.30
C PHE A 441 -27.52 17.56 6.64
N HIS A 442 -27.60 16.32 6.17
CA HIS A 442 -28.76 15.46 6.42
C HIS A 442 -28.95 15.11 7.90
N ARG A 443 -27.89 15.11 8.70
CA ARG A 443 -27.95 14.95 10.16
C ARG A 443 -28.30 16.24 10.91
N GLY A 444 -28.50 17.36 10.20
CA GLY A 444 -28.82 18.66 10.79
C GLY A 444 -27.64 19.35 11.49
N GLU A 445 -26.43 18.78 11.40
CA GLU A 445 -25.22 19.31 12.02
C GLU A 445 -24.63 20.47 11.21
N LEU A 446 -24.81 20.42 9.89
CA LEU A 446 -24.50 21.51 8.97
C LEU A 446 -25.79 22.16 8.48
N LYS A 447 -25.89 23.49 8.56
CA LYS A 447 -27.07 24.23 8.07
C LYS A 447 -27.05 24.53 6.57
N VAL A 448 -25.89 24.35 5.95
CA VAL A 448 -25.63 24.67 4.54
C VAL A 448 -25.40 23.36 3.80
N ALA A 449 -26.21 23.08 2.78
CA ALA A 449 -26.02 21.90 1.93
C ALA A 449 -24.83 22.11 0.98
N PRO A 450 -24.04 21.06 0.68
CA PRO A 450 -23.17 21.10 -0.49
C PRO A 450 -24.01 21.16 -1.77
N GLY A 451 -23.40 21.58 -2.89
CA GLY A 451 -24.08 21.65 -4.19
C GLY A 451 -24.39 20.26 -4.77
N ASP A 452 -25.14 20.20 -5.87
CA ASP A 452 -25.67 18.92 -6.39
C ASP A 452 -24.62 18.05 -7.09
N ASN A 453 -23.51 18.63 -7.54
CA ASN A 453 -22.47 17.89 -8.27
C ASN A 453 -21.36 17.40 -7.33
N PRO A 454 -21.27 16.08 -7.06
CA PRO A 454 -20.28 15.54 -6.12
C PRO A 454 -18.84 15.69 -6.61
N ALA A 455 -18.61 15.88 -7.91
CA ALA A 455 -17.27 16.05 -8.45
C ALA A 455 -16.76 17.50 -8.38
N GLN A 456 -17.56 18.46 -7.90
CA GLN A 456 -17.24 19.89 -8.00
C GLN A 456 -17.20 20.61 -6.65
N LEU A 457 -16.31 21.60 -6.56
CA LEU A 457 -16.19 22.56 -5.47
C LEU A 457 -16.91 23.86 -5.87
N ASP A 458 -18.23 23.80 -6.01
CA ASP A 458 -19.05 24.97 -6.33
C ASP A 458 -19.31 25.87 -5.11
N ASP A 459 -19.99 26.99 -5.30
CA ASP A 459 -20.20 27.99 -4.25
C ASP A 459 -20.96 27.43 -3.03
N ALA A 460 -21.93 26.55 -3.26
CA ALA A 460 -22.66 25.86 -2.20
C ALA A 460 -21.75 24.90 -1.43
N THR A 461 -20.91 24.15 -2.14
CA THR A 461 -19.93 23.24 -1.53
C THR A 461 -18.84 23.99 -0.78
N ILE A 462 -18.36 25.15 -1.29
CA ILE A 462 -17.41 26.02 -0.59
C ILE A 462 -18.02 26.56 0.71
N ALA A 463 -19.29 26.99 0.68
CA ALA A 463 -20.00 27.44 1.87
C ALA A 463 -20.15 26.32 2.90
N ALA A 464 -20.46 25.09 2.46
CA ALA A 464 -20.52 23.91 3.29
C ALA A 464 -19.15 23.54 3.90
N VAL A 465 -18.06 23.59 3.11
CA VAL A 465 -16.69 23.38 3.59
C VAL A 465 -16.32 24.40 4.67
N LYS A 466 -16.58 25.70 4.46
CA LYS A 466 -16.31 26.74 5.48
C LYS A 466 -17.09 26.52 6.77
N ALA A 467 -18.37 26.14 6.65
CA ALA A 467 -19.20 25.85 7.81
C ALA A 467 -18.67 24.63 8.58
N PHE A 468 -18.24 23.58 7.88
CA PHE A 468 -17.64 22.39 8.48
C PHE A 468 -16.29 22.71 9.13
N GLN A 469 -15.40 23.43 8.45
CA GLN A 469 -14.11 23.87 8.99
C GLN A 469 -14.28 24.67 10.29
N LYS A 470 -15.22 25.63 10.30
CA LYS A 470 -15.56 26.41 11.49
C LYS A 470 -16.07 25.52 12.63
N GLN A 471 -16.96 24.57 12.33
CA GLN A 471 -17.49 23.64 13.32
C GLN A 471 -16.41 22.74 13.93
N LYS A 472 -15.41 22.34 13.14
CA LYS A 472 -14.32 21.45 13.55
C LYS A 472 -13.06 22.16 14.05
N GLY A 473 -13.07 23.49 14.14
CA GLY A 473 -11.92 24.28 14.60
C GLY A 473 -10.73 24.27 13.65
N LEU A 474 -10.98 24.08 12.35
CA LEU A 474 -9.95 24.11 11.29
C LEU A 474 -9.77 25.54 10.75
N GLY A 475 -8.70 25.74 9.97
CA GLY A 475 -8.54 26.97 9.17
C GLY A 475 -9.73 27.15 8.22
N VAL A 476 -10.43 28.28 8.32
CA VAL A 476 -11.68 28.55 7.57
C VAL A 476 -11.36 29.20 6.23
N ASP A 477 -10.71 28.46 5.34
CA ASP A 477 -10.31 28.92 4.00
C ASP A 477 -11.29 28.49 2.90
N GLY A 478 -12.21 27.55 3.18
CA GLY A 478 -13.13 26.97 2.20
C GLY A 478 -12.48 26.00 1.24
N ILE A 479 -11.24 25.61 1.50
CA ILE A 479 -10.47 24.66 0.71
C ILE A 479 -10.45 23.33 1.47
N PRO A 480 -11.03 22.25 0.92
CA PRO A 480 -10.97 20.95 1.56
C PRO A 480 -9.59 20.31 1.32
N GLY A 481 -8.54 20.91 1.89
CA GLY A 481 -7.18 20.36 1.90
C GLY A 481 -7.05 19.20 2.88
N HIS A 482 -5.82 18.70 3.04
CA HIS A 482 -5.51 17.51 3.85
C HIS A 482 -6.29 17.42 5.18
N ASP A 483 -6.22 18.45 6.02
CA ASP A 483 -6.82 18.41 7.36
C ASP A 483 -8.36 18.41 7.32
N THR A 484 -8.94 19.09 6.33
CA THR A 484 -10.39 19.10 6.14
C THR A 484 -10.88 17.75 5.61
N GLN A 485 -10.15 17.12 4.68
CA GLN A 485 -10.48 15.78 4.17
C GLN A 485 -10.35 14.72 5.26
N ALA A 486 -9.31 14.80 6.09
CA ALA A 486 -9.14 13.94 7.24
C ALA A 486 -10.28 14.09 8.25
N ALA A 487 -10.69 15.33 8.56
CA ALA A 487 -11.82 15.60 9.46
C ALA A 487 -13.16 15.10 8.88
N LEU A 488 -13.41 15.27 7.58
CA LEU A 488 -14.59 14.73 6.89
C LEU A 488 -14.60 13.20 6.88
N ALA A 489 -13.46 12.57 6.64
CA ALA A 489 -13.32 11.12 6.71
C ALA A 489 -13.61 10.57 8.11
N SER A 490 -13.08 11.24 9.16
CA SER A 490 -13.41 10.90 10.56
C SER A 490 -14.90 11.06 10.83
N TYR A 491 -15.48 12.18 10.37
CA TYR A 491 -16.89 12.47 10.55
C TYR A 491 -17.80 11.42 9.90
N MET A 492 -17.50 11.01 8.66
CA MET A 492 -18.27 9.95 7.98
C MET A 492 -18.18 8.61 8.70
N LYS A 493 -17.02 8.29 9.28
CA LYS A 493 -16.84 7.08 10.07
C LYS A 493 -17.67 7.13 11.36
N GLU A 494 -17.69 8.28 12.04
CA GLU A 494 -18.53 8.51 13.23
C GLU A 494 -20.03 8.44 12.89
N ALA A 495 -20.43 8.95 11.72
CA ALA A 495 -21.80 8.89 11.23
C ALA A 495 -22.27 7.47 10.93
N ALA A 496 -21.43 6.67 10.26
CA ALA A 496 -21.72 5.27 9.97
C ALA A 496 -21.87 4.43 11.25
N GLN A 497 -21.09 4.75 12.29
CA GLN A 497 -21.17 4.10 13.59
C GLN A 497 -22.41 4.52 14.39
N SER A 498 -22.85 5.77 14.24
CA SER A 498 -24.05 6.30 14.91
C SER A 498 -25.36 5.74 14.32
N GLN A 499 -25.36 5.32 13.05
CA GLN A 499 -26.52 4.69 12.40
C GLN A 499 -26.72 3.20 12.79
N SER A 500 -25.73 2.58 13.43
CA SER A 500 -25.78 1.17 13.87
C SER A 500 -26.18 0.97 15.34
N ALA A 501 -26.57 2.02 16.07
CA ALA A 501 -27.08 1.91 17.43
C ALA A 501 -28.60 1.61 17.41
N PRO A 502 -29.10 0.57 18.11
CA PRO A 502 -30.54 0.36 18.27
C PRO A 502 -31.14 1.47 19.14
N GLU A 503 -32.26 2.03 18.69
CA GLU A 503 -33.04 3.03 19.42
C GLU A 503 -33.57 2.43 20.75
N PRO A 504 -33.55 3.15 21.89
CA PRO A 504 -34.13 2.64 23.13
C PRO A 504 -35.66 2.60 23.04
N ASP A 505 -36.24 1.47 23.42
CA ASP A 505 -37.67 1.16 23.49
C ASP A 505 -38.57 2.36 23.85
N GLN A 506 -39.43 2.76 22.90
CA GLN A 506 -40.72 3.37 23.24
C GLN A 506 -41.65 2.25 23.75
N PRO A 507 -42.32 2.43 24.90
CA PRO A 507 -43.15 1.39 25.47
C PRO A 507 -44.36 1.08 24.57
N ALA A 508 -44.51 -0.22 24.29
CA ALA A 508 -45.58 -0.79 23.48
C ALA A 508 -46.97 -0.30 23.91
N ALA A 509 -47.67 0.37 22.98
CA ALA A 509 -49.10 0.60 23.07
C ALA A 509 -49.83 -0.76 23.01
N LYS A 510 -50.63 -1.03 24.03
CA LYS A 510 -51.53 -2.19 24.09
C LYS A 510 -52.58 -2.09 22.98
N SER A 511 -52.64 -3.09 22.10
CA SER A 511 -53.80 -3.30 21.23
C SER A 511 -54.73 -4.33 21.86
N ASP A 512 -55.82 -3.83 22.45
CA ASP A 512 -57.06 -4.58 22.59
C ASP A 512 -57.70 -4.70 21.20
N ASP A 513 -57.90 -5.91 20.68
CA ASP A 513 -59.12 -6.17 19.89
C ASP A 513 -59.47 -7.66 19.78
N LYS A 514 -60.78 -7.93 19.86
CA LYS A 514 -61.43 -9.24 19.71
C LYS A 514 -61.79 -9.47 18.22
N PRO A 515 -62.15 -10.70 17.80
CA PRO A 515 -62.01 -11.13 16.40
C PRO A 515 -63.26 -10.86 15.55
N ALA A 516 -63.06 -10.63 14.25
CA ALA A 516 -64.11 -10.74 13.25
C ALA A 516 -63.63 -11.38 11.92
N ALA A 517 -64.28 -12.51 11.62
CA ALA A 517 -64.67 -13.07 10.32
C ALA A 517 -63.63 -13.40 9.21
N LYS A 518 -63.57 -14.70 8.90
CA LYS A 518 -62.95 -15.31 7.72
C LYS A 518 -63.68 -14.93 6.41
N PRO A 519 -62.98 -14.80 5.27
CA PRO A 519 -63.56 -15.05 3.95
C PRO A 519 -63.26 -16.48 3.48
N GLN A 520 -64.29 -17.15 2.96
CA GLN A 520 -64.22 -18.48 2.35
C GLN A 520 -63.49 -18.44 1.00
N ILE A 521 -62.57 -19.38 0.80
CA ILE A 521 -61.96 -19.70 -0.49
C ILE A 521 -62.90 -20.67 -1.22
N LYS A 522 -63.39 -20.28 -2.41
CA LYS A 522 -63.94 -21.23 -3.40
C LYS A 522 -62.80 -21.74 -4.27
N SER A 523 -62.67 -23.06 -4.26
CA SER A 523 -61.77 -23.88 -5.07
C SER A 523 -62.08 -23.74 -6.56
N LEU A 524 -61.04 -23.76 -7.39
CA LEU A 524 -61.06 -24.47 -8.67
C LEU A 524 -59.65 -25.01 -8.98
N TYR A 525 -59.59 -26.34 -9.03
CA TYR A 525 -58.54 -27.17 -9.59
C TYR A 525 -58.42 -26.96 -11.10
N PHE A 526 -57.20 -26.90 -11.64
CA PHE A 526 -56.56 -27.95 -12.44
C PHE A 526 -55.04 -27.71 -12.49
#